data_AF-A0ABD2BQ48-F1
#
_entry.id   AF-A0ABD2BQ48-F1
#
_cell.length_a   1.000
_cell.length_b   1.000
_cell.length_c   1.000
_cell.angle_alpha   90.00
_cell.angle_beta   90.00
_cell.angle_gamma   90.00
#
_symmetry.space_group_name_H-M   'P 1'
#
loop_
_entity.id
_entity.type
_entity.pdbx_description
1 polymer ?
#
loop_
_entity_poly.entity_id
_entity_poly.type
_entity_poly.pdbx_seq_one_letter_code
_entity_poly.pdbx_strand_id
1 'polypeptide(L)'
;MEEDSIEIRRVNEIKNELGIANVRKSFIWSSRFLKCMGIWPLKNYVPIFLFFFIYLSLHCSLTLAQLFWAPKTMENVVSNIAENIALTMTLTKITIARMNREALRKLFTEIEEYSLTQKYETKKEKLTFLNYTKLPPYFIIIIASSMALVEILYYTSRLIEGIQIGNL
;
A
#
# COMPACT_ATOMS: atom_id res chain seq x y z
N MET A 1 32.90 34.82 -4.61
CA MET A 1 31.74 34.90 -3.69
C MET A 1 30.41 34.92 -4.44
N GLU A 2 30.28 35.66 -5.55
CA GLU A 2 29.03 35.69 -6.32
C GLU A 2 28.80 34.40 -7.13
N GLU A 3 29.86 33.78 -7.64
CA GLU A 3 29.83 32.53 -8.41
C GLU A 3 29.34 31.32 -7.58
N ASP A 4 29.80 31.18 -6.33
CA ASP A 4 29.32 30.19 -5.36
C ASP A 4 27.81 30.34 -5.08
N SER A 5 27.31 31.58 -5.00
CA SER A 5 25.89 31.83 -4.73
C SER A 5 24.99 31.39 -5.90
N ILE A 6 25.49 31.50 -7.13
CA ILE A 6 24.80 31.08 -8.36
C ILE A 6 24.84 29.56 -8.49
N GLU A 7 25.94 28.92 -8.13
CA GLU A 7 26.07 27.47 -8.12
C GLU A 7 25.16 26.81 -7.07
N ILE A 8 25.13 27.34 -5.84
CA ILE A 8 24.20 26.88 -4.79
C ILE A 8 22.73 27.04 -5.21
N ARG A 9 22.40 28.12 -5.94
CA ARG A 9 21.05 28.33 -6.47
C ARG A 9 20.68 27.29 -7.55
N ARG A 10 21.59 27.02 -8.48
CA ARG A 10 21.40 25.99 -9.52
C ARG A 10 21.28 24.58 -8.95
N VAL A 11 22.11 24.22 -7.97
CA VAL A 11 22.04 22.92 -7.29
C VAL A 11 20.68 22.74 -6.59
N ASN A 12 20.16 23.78 -5.94
CA ASN A 12 18.85 23.74 -5.29
C ASN A 12 17.68 23.65 -6.29
N GLU A 13 17.79 24.31 -7.46
CA GLU A 13 16.80 24.18 -8.54
C GLU A 13 16.78 22.75 -9.10
N ILE A 14 17.95 22.17 -9.40
CA ILE A 14 18.05 20.78 -9.87
C ILE A 14 17.48 19.81 -8.83
N LYS A 15 17.81 19.99 -7.55
CA LYS A 15 17.31 19.14 -6.46
C LYS A 15 15.78 19.25 -6.31
N ASN A 16 15.19 20.41 -6.60
CA ASN A 16 13.75 20.61 -6.60
C ASN A 16 13.07 19.92 -7.80
N GLU A 17 13.61 20.06 -9.01
CA GLU A 17 13.11 19.40 -10.22
C GLU A 17 13.16 17.86 -10.07
N LEU A 18 14.28 17.34 -9.56
CA LEU A 18 14.42 15.91 -9.24
C LEU A 18 13.43 15.47 -8.16
N GLY A 19 13.19 16.31 -7.15
CA GLY A 19 12.20 16.08 -6.12
C GLY A 19 10.79 15.93 -6.67
N ILE A 20 10.38 16.83 -7.56
CA ILE A 20 9.06 16.81 -8.20
C ILE A 20 8.92 15.57 -9.10
N ALA A 21 9.97 15.25 -9.88
CA ALA A 21 9.98 14.06 -10.73
C ALA A 21 9.85 12.76 -9.92
N ASN A 22 10.54 12.64 -8.78
CA ASN A 22 10.41 11.49 -7.89
C ASN A 22 9.01 11.40 -7.27
N VAL A 23 8.44 12.52 -6.82
CA VAL A 23 7.06 12.55 -6.31
C VAL A 23 6.05 12.06 -7.34
N ARG A 24 6.20 12.47 -8.60
CA ARG A 24 5.35 12.01 -9.70
C ARG A 24 5.48 10.50 -9.93
N LYS A 25 6.70 9.96 -9.91
CA LYS A 25 6.95 8.51 -10.03
C LYS A 25 6.33 7.73 -8.88
N SER A 26 6.49 8.21 -7.65
CA SER A 26 5.89 7.62 -6.45
C SER A 26 4.36 7.55 -6.54
N PHE A 27 3.74 8.63 -6.99
CA PHE A 27 2.30 8.69 -7.21
C PHE A 27 1.84 7.68 -8.28
N ILE A 28 2.59 7.56 -9.39
CA ILE A 28 2.30 6.58 -10.45
C ILE A 28 2.38 5.15 -9.90
N TRP A 29 3.36 4.84 -9.06
CA TRP A 29 3.52 3.51 -8.46
C TRP A 29 2.37 3.16 -7.53
N SER A 30 2.03 4.06 -6.61
CA SER A 30 0.86 3.89 -5.73
C SER A 30 -0.45 3.78 -6.52
N SER A 31 -0.57 4.56 -7.60
CA SER A 31 -1.70 4.49 -8.53
C SER A 31 -1.79 3.14 -9.22
N ARG A 32 -0.66 2.57 -9.66
CA ARG A 32 -0.63 1.24 -10.29
C ARG A 32 -1.03 0.15 -9.31
N PHE A 33 -0.51 0.17 -8.09
CA PHE A 33 -0.87 -0.81 -7.07
C PHE A 33 -2.38 -0.81 -6.78
N LEU A 34 -2.96 0.37 -6.53
CA LEU A 34 -4.39 0.52 -6.27
C LEU A 34 -5.27 0.23 -7.50
N LYS A 35 -4.77 0.48 -8.71
CA LYS A 35 -5.44 0.08 -9.96
C LYS A 35 -5.45 -1.42 -10.15
N CYS A 36 -4.35 -2.11 -9.84
CA CYS A 36 -4.28 -3.58 -9.89
C CYS A 36 -5.31 -4.20 -8.94
N MET A 37 -5.51 -3.63 -7.76
CA MET A 37 -6.55 -4.10 -6.82
C MET A 37 -7.98 -3.63 -7.18
N GLY A 38 -8.16 -2.80 -8.21
CA GLY A 38 -9.46 -2.25 -8.60
C GLY A 38 -10.03 -1.19 -7.65
N ILE A 39 -9.24 -0.72 -6.68
CA ILE A 39 -9.66 0.23 -5.63
C ILE A 39 -9.44 1.69 -6.06
N TRP A 40 -8.68 1.93 -7.13
CA TRP A 40 -8.28 3.28 -7.53
C TRP A 40 -9.47 4.24 -7.76
N PRO A 41 -9.51 5.41 -7.10
CA PRO A 41 -10.69 6.27 -7.11
C PRO A 41 -10.95 6.92 -8.48
N LEU A 42 -9.91 7.26 -9.24
CA LEU A 42 -10.05 7.98 -10.52
C LEU A 42 -10.51 7.09 -11.69
N LYS A 43 -10.38 5.77 -11.62
CA LYS A 43 -10.81 4.87 -12.71
C LYS A 43 -11.55 3.66 -12.16
N ASN A 44 -12.79 3.49 -12.61
CA ASN A 44 -13.66 2.43 -12.12
C ASN A 44 -13.33 1.10 -12.82
N TYR A 45 -12.71 0.18 -12.10
CA TYR A 45 -12.54 -1.20 -12.56
C TYR A 45 -13.40 -2.13 -11.70
N VAL A 46 -14.72 -2.01 -11.85
CA VAL A 46 -15.72 -2.82 -11.13
C VAL A 46 -15.42 -4.32 -11.17
N PRO A 47 -15.12 -4.97 -12.31
CA PRO A 47 -14.93 -6.42 -12.34
C PRO A 47 -13.69 -6.86 -11.55
N ILE A 48 -12.60 -6.09 -11.61
CA ILE A 48 -11.35 -6.37 -10.88
C ILE A 48 -11.60 -6.25 -9.38
N PHE A 49 -12.27 -5.18 -8.96
CA PHE A 49 -12.67 -5.01 -7.56
C PHE A 49 -13.55 -6.15 -7.07
N LEU A 50 -14.56 -6.56 -7.85
CA LEU A 50 -15.48 -7.62 -7.47
C LEU A 50 -14.75 -8.96 -7.31
N PHE A 51 -13.83 -9.27 -8.21
CA PHE A 51 -12.98 -10.46 -8.14
C PHE A 51 -12.19 -10.50 -6.83
N PHE A 52 -11.43 -9.43 -6.52
CA PHE A 52 -10.65 -9.37 -5.28
C PHE A 52 -11.54 -9.35 -4.03
N PHE A 53 -12.68 -8.66 -4.08
CA PHE A 53 -13.60 -8.61 -2.95
C PHE A 53 -14.20 -9.98 -2.63
N ILE A 54 -14.70 -10.68 -3.65
CA ILE A 54 -15.23 -12.04 -3.50
C ILE A 54 -14.14 -12.99 -3.02
N TYR A 55 -12.94 -12.91 -3.60
CA TYR A 55 -11.79 -13.71 -3.18
C TYR A 55 -11.47 -13.52 -1.70
N LEU A 56 -11.37 -12.27 -1.23
CA LEU A 56 -11.13 -11.96 0.18
C LEU A 56 -12.28 -12.41 1.09
N SER A 57 -13.54 -12.24 0.66
CA SER A 57 -14.71 -12.69 1.41
C SER A 57 -14.72 -14.21 1.58
N LEU A 58 -14.44 -14.96 0.51
CA LEU A 58 -14.33 -16.43 0.56
C LEU A 58 -13.20 -16.86 1.49
N HIS A 59 -12.03 -16.22 1.41
CA HIS A 59 -10.93 -16.48 2.33
C HIS A 59 -11.32 -16.22 3.78
N CYS A 60 -11.97 -15.10 4.08
CA CYS A 60 -12.44 -14.77 5.42
C CYS A 60 -13.45 -15.81 5.93
N SER A 61 -14.39 -16.25 5.10
CA SER A 61 -15.35 -17.31 5.48
C SER A 61 -14.66 -18.65 5.73
N LEU A 62 -13.62 -18.99 4.95
CA LEU A 62 -12.86 -20.23 5.12
C LEU A 62 -12.05 -20.22 6.42
N THR A 63 -11.33 -19.13 6.71
CA THR A 63 -10.56 -18.97 7.95
C THR A 63 -11.46 -18.93 9.18
N LEU A 64 -12.67 -18.36 9.05
CA LEU A 64 -13.68 -18.42 10.09
C LEU A 64 -14.20 -19.86 10.30
N ALA A 65 -14.47 -20.60 9.24
CA ALA A 65 -14.87 -22.01 9.34
C ALA A 65 -13.77 -22.87 10.00
N GLN A 66 -12.49 -22.63 9.67
CA GLN A 66 -11.35 -23.30 10.30
C GLN A 66 -11.28 -23.06 11.81
N LEU A 67 -11.63 -21.85 12.27
CA LEU A 67 -11.69 -21.51 13.69
C LEU A 67 -12.73 -22.37 14.44
N PHE A 68 -13.89 -22.62 13.83
CA PHE A 68 -14.97 -23.40 14.45
C PHE A 68 -14.75 -24.91 14.41
N TRP A 69 -14.14 -25.43 13.34
CA TRP A 69 -14.09 -26.88 13.09
C TRP A 69 -12.81 -27.58 13.56
N ALA A 70 -11.68 -26.89 13.76
CA ALA A 70 -10.41 -27.56 14.06
C ALA A 70 -9.47 -26.84 15.04
N PRO A 71 -9.91 -26.43 16.25
CA PRO A 71 -8.97 -25.98 17.28
C PRO A 71 -8.23 -27.19 17.89
N LYS A 72 -7.06 -27.53 17.35
CA LYS A 72 -6.21 -28.60 17.90
C LYS A 72 -5.41 -28.16 19.13
N THR A 73 -5.10 -26.87 19.25
CA THR A 73 -4.31 -26.25 20.33
C THR A 73 -4.70 -24.78 20.52
N MET A 74 -4.42 -24.21 21.70
CA MET A 74 -4.70 -22.79 22.00
C MET A 74 -3.89 -21.85 21.07
N GLU A 75 -2.66 -22.24 20.70
CA GLU A 75 -1.83 -21.49 19.76
C GLU A 75 -2.50 -21.36 18.37
N ASN A 76 -3.09 -22.46 17.88
CA ASN A 76 -3.82 -22.44 16.60
C ASN A 76 -5.07 -21.55 16.66
N VAL A 77 -5.75 -21.51 17.80
CA VAL A 77 -6.92 -20.63 17.99
C VAL A 77 -6.50 -19.16 17.93
N VAL A 78 -5.43 -18.79 18.65
CA VAL A 78 -4.92 -17.40 18.66
C VAL A 78 -4.45 -16.97 17.27
N SER A 79 -3.71 -17.83 16.56
CA SER A 79 -3.26 -17.56 15.18
C SER A 79 -4.45 -17.35 14.24
N ASN A 80 -5.44 -18.24 14.27
CA ASN A 80 -6.63 -18.13 13.41
C ASN A 80 -7.48 -16.89 13.73
N ILE A 81 -7.56 -16.48 15.00
CA ILE A 81 -8.25 -15.23 15.38
C ILE A 81 -7.47 -14.01 14.83
N ALA A 82 -6.15 -13.99 14.99
CA ALA A 82 -5.31 -12.92 14.47
C ALA A 82 -5.43 -12.77 12.94
N GLU A 83 -5.42 -13.90 12.22
CA GLU A 83 -5.63 -13.93 10.76
C GLU A 83 -7.02 -13.42 10.37
N ASN A 84 -8.08 -13.85 11.06
CA ASN A 84 -9.44 -13.38 10.81
C ASN A 84 -9.58 -11.86 11.06
N ILE A 85 -8.96 -11.33 12.11
CA ILE A 85 -8.95 -9.88 12.39
C ILE A 85 -8.24 -9.14 11.27
N ALA A 86 -7.08 -9.62 10.82
CA ALA A 86 -6.31 -9.00 9.74
C ALA A 86 -7.09 -8.99 8.41
N LEU A 87 -7.74 -10.11 8.06
CA LEU A 87 -8.58 -10.21 6.86
C LEU A 87 -9.81 -9.30 6.94
N THR A 88 -10.51 -9.29 8.07
CA THR A 88 -11.69 -8.43 8.30
C THR A 88 -11.32 -6.95 8.25
N MET A 89 -10.20 -6.58 8.86
CA MET A 89 -9.67 -5.21 8.82
C MET A 89 -9.34 -4.78 7.39
N THR A 90 -8.76 -5.68 6.60
CA THR A 90 -8.46 -5.41 5.19
C THR A 90 -9.74 -5.24 4.38
N LEU A 91 -10.73 -6.12 4.55
CA LEU A 91 -12.04 -6.02 3.90
C LEU A 91 -12.76 -4.72 4.25
N THR A 92 -12.69 -4.32 5.51
CA THR A 92 -13.29 -3.06 6.01
C THR A 92 -12.64 -1.85 5.36
N LYS A 93 -11.29 -1.81 5.31
CA LYS A 93 -10.56 -0.71 4.65
C LYS A 93 -10.91 -0.59 3.16
N ILE A 94 -11.00 -1.72 2.46
CA ILE A 94 -11.38 -1.77 1.04
C ILE A 94 -12.81 -1.24 0.86
N THR A 95 -13.74 -1.64 1.73
CA THR A 95 -15.14 -1.19 1.70
C THR A 95 -15.25 0.31 1.96
N ILE A 96 -14.59 0.83 3.00
CA ILE A 96 -14.57 2.26 3.34
C ILE A 96 -13.99 3.07 2.18
N ALA A 97 -12.88 2.62 1.58
CA ALA A 97 -12.28 3.27 0.41
C ALA A 97 -13.23 3.31 -0.79
N ARG A 98 -14.06 2.27 -0.97
CA ARG A 98 -15.05 2.19 -2.04
C ARG A 98 -16.27 3.08 -1.79
N MET A 99 -16.75 3.13 -0.55
CA MET A 99 -17.87 3.99 -0.15
C MET A 99 -17.49 5.48 -0.25
N ASN A 100 -16.31 5.83 0.24
CA ASN A 100 -15.81 7.22 0.22
C ASN A 100 -15.08 7.57 -1.08
N ARG A 101 -15.32 6.82 -2.16
CA ARG A 101 -14.57 6.97 -3.40
C ARG A 101 -14.66 8.37 -3.98
N GLU A 102 -15.83 9.00 -3.94
CA GLU A 102 -16.00 10.37 -4.47
C GLU A 102 -15.19 11.39 -3.66
N ALA A 103 -15.14 11.25 -2.33
CA ALA A 103 -14.30 12.09 -1.48
C ALA A 103 -12.81 11.87 -1.79
N LEU A 104 -12.38 10.61 -1.90
CA LEU A 104 -11.01 10.26 -2.30
C LEU A 104 -10.68 10.82 -3.70
N ARG A 105 -11.60 10.72 -4.66
CA ARG A 105 -11.42 11.25 -6.01
C ARG A 105 -11.21 12.77 -5.99
N LYS A 106 -12.04 13.51 -5.23
CA LYS A 106 -11.89 14.97 -5.08
C LYS A 106 -10.52 15.32 -4.50
N LEU A 107 -10.14 14.69 -3.39
CA LEU A 107 -8.84 14.90 -2.76
C LEU A 107 -7.68 14.63 -3.73
N PHE A 108 -7.72 13.51 -4.46
CA PHE A 108 -6.68 13.18 -5.43
C PHE A 108 -6.62 14.16 -6.61
N THR A 109 -7.77 14.65 -7.07
CA THR A 109 -7.84 15.61 -8.18
C THR A 109 -7.32 16.98 -7.74
N GLU A 110 -7.70 17.44 -6.55
CA GLU A 110 -7.16 18.67 -5.95
C GLU A 110 -5.65 18.58 -5.78
N ILE A 111 -5.14 17.48 -5.22
CA ILE A 111 -3.68 17.27 -5.07
C ILE A 111 -2.96 17.29 -6.43
N GLU A 112 -3.55 16.67 -7.46
CA GLU A 112 -2.98 16.67 -8.81
C GLU A 112 -2.98 18.08 -9.42
N GLU A 113 -4.05 18.85 -9.25
CA GLU A 113 -4.18 20.22 -9.71
C GLU A 113 -3.20 21.17 -9.00
N TYR A 114 -3.09 21.08 -7.68
CA TYR A 114 -2.10 21.82 -6.89
C TYR A 114 -0.66 21.47 -7.30
N SER A 115 -0.39 20.20 -7.61
CA SER A 115 0.93 19.77 -8.08
C SER A 115 1.27 20.30 -9.47
N LEU A 116 0.29 20.41 -10.37
CA LEU A 116 0.49 20.87 -11.75
C LEU A 116 0.58 22.39 -11.85
N THR A 117 -0.22 23.12 -11.06
CA THR A 117 -0.25 24.59 -11.08
C THR A 117 0.92 25.22 -10.30
N GLN A 118 1.73 24.42 -9.60
CA GLN A 118 2.80 24.88 -8.71
C GLN A 118 2.39 26.04 -7.79
N LYS A 119 1.12 26.05 -7.36
CA LYS A 119 0.49 27.13 -6.61
C LYS A 119 0.90 27.11 -5.13
N TYR A 120 2.21 27.01 -4.88
CA TYR A 120 2.79 27.03 -3.54
C TYR A 120 3.00 28.49 -3.13
N GLU A 121 2.39 28.91 -2.02
CA GLU A 121 2.55 30.28 -1.53
C GLU A 121 3.97 30.50 -0.97
N THR A 122 4.59 29.45 -0.42
CA THR A 122 5.92 29.55 0.21
C THR A 122 6.86 28.40 -0.17
N LYS A 123 8.17 28.69 -0.28
CA LYS A 123 9.21 27.66 -0.49
C LYS A 123 9.18 26.55 0.58
N LYS A 124 8.80 26.90 1.82
CA LYS A 124 8.62 25.97 2.95
C LYS A 124 7.47 25.00 2.71
N GLU A 125 6.33 25.48 2.20
CA GLU A 125 5.16 24.66 1.86
C GLU A 125 5.50 23.65 0.76
N LYS A 126 6.17 24.10 -0.31
CA LYS A 126 6.66 23.21 -1.38
C LYS A 126 7.58 22.12 -0.85
N LEU A 127 8.51 22.45 0.05
CA LEU A 127 9.44 21.49 0.64
C LEU A 127 8.70 20.48 1.53
N THR A 128 7.75 20.94 2.35
CA THR A 128 6.92 20.08 3.20
C THR A 128 6.07 19.12 2.38
N PHE A 129 5.42 19.62 1.32
CA PHE A 129 4.65 18.80 0.38
C PHE A 129 5.54 17.72 -0.25
N LEU A 130 6.68 18.11 -0.83
CA LEU A 130 7.65 17.18 -1.42
C LEU A 130 8.13 16.11 -0.43
N ASN A 131 8.24 16.44 0.85
CA ASN A 131 8.66 15.47 1.87
C ASN A 131 7.54 14.48 2.20
N TYR A 132 6.30 14.96 2.34
CA TYR A 132 5.13 14.11 2.58
C TYR A 132 4.83 13.17 1.41
N THR A 133 4.94 13.63 0.16
CA THR A 133 4.63 12.77 -1.00
C THR A 133 5.71 11.73 -1.30
N LYS A 134 6.87 11.77 -0.63
CA LYS A 134 7.91 10.73 -0.73
C LYS A 134 7.63 9.50 0.12
N LEU A 135 6.81 9.59 1.16
CA LEU A 135 6.56 8.49 2.11
C LEU A 135 5.72 7.30 1.56
N PRO A 136 4.62 7.52 0.79
CA PRO A 136 3.76 6.43 0.33
C PRO A 136 4.44 5.25 -0.41
N PRO A 137 5.39 5.45 -1.34
CA PRO A 137 6.04 4.34 -2.04
C PRO A 137 6.87 3.47 -1.10
N TYR A 138 7.58 4.05 -0.12
CA TYR A 138 8.34 3.28 0.85
C TYR A 138 7.43 2.43 1.72
N PHE A 139 6.29 2.98 2.14
CA PHE A 139 5.29 2.23 2.90
C PHE A 139 4.76 1.02 2.12
N ILE A 140 4.46 1.20 0.83
CA ILE A 140 4.00 0.11 -0.04
C ILE A 140 5.10 -0.95 -0.21
N ILE A 141 6.34 -0.53 -0.45
CA ILE A 141 7.48 -1.47 -0.61
C ILE A 141 7.71 -2.26 0.68
N ILE A 142 7.71 -1.59 1.83
CA ILE A 142 7.91 -2.24 3.13
C ILE A 142 6.81 -3.27 3.39
N ILE A 143 5.54 -2.91 3.19
CA ILE A 143 4.42 -3.84 3.39
C ILE A 143 4.47 -5.01 2.40
N ALA A 144 4.71 -4.73 1.12
CA ALA A 144 4.80 -5.78 0.11
C ALA A 144 5.96 -6.74 0.42
N SER A 145 7.10 -6.21 0.84
CA SER A 145 8.28 -7.01 1.19
C SER A 145 8.06 -7.83 2.46
N SER A 146 7.38 -7.29 3.48
CA SER A 146 7.07 -8.04 4.69
C SER A 146 6.06 -9.15 4.43
N MET A 147 5.04 -8.89 3.60
CA MET A 147 4.09 -9.92 3.17
C MET A 147 4.80 -11.05 2.42
N ALA A 148 5.66 -10.71 1.45
CA ALA A 148 6.43 -11.71 0.71
C ALA A 148 7.36 -12.51 1.63
N LEU A 149 8.02 -11.85 2.59
CA LEU A 149 8.87 -12.53 3.57
C LEU A 149 8.07 -13.52 4.43
N VAL A 150 6.89 -13.12 4.92
CA VAL A 150 6.01 -13.98 5.72
C VAL A 150 5.56 -15.19 4.91
N GLU A 151 5.18 -15.01 3.66
CA GLU A 151 4.80 -16.13 2.78
C GLU A 151 5.97 -17.08 2.53
N ILE A 152 7.17 -16.55 2.22
CA ILE A 152 8.37 -17.36 2.04
C ILE A 152 8.66 -18.17 3.30
N LEU A 153 8.67 -17.51 4.47
CA LEU A 153 8.91 -18.17 5.75
C LEU A 153 7.90 -19.27 6.00
N TYR A 154 6.61 -18.99 5.80
CA TYR A 154 5.54 -19.97 5.96
C TYR A 154 5.74 -21.21 5.08
N TYR A 155 6.04 -21.03 3.80
CA TYR A 155 6.31 -22.15 2.90
C TYR A 155 7.58 -22.91 3.28
N THR A 156 8.66 -22.21 3.64
CA THR A 156 9.91 -22.87 4.04
C THR A 156 9.76 -23.68 5.32
N SER A 157 9.08 -23.17 6.35
CA SER A 157 8.82 -23.91 7.59
C SER A 157 8.02 -25.18 7.32
N ARG A 158 6.97 -25.07 6.49
CA ARG A 158 6.14 -26.22 6.13
C ARG A 158 6.89 -27.29 5.32
N LEU A 159 7.84 -26.88 4.48
CA LEU A 159 8.70 -27.81 3.75
C LEU A 159 9.68 -28.55 4.69
N ILE A 160 10.25 -27.85 5.67
CA ILE A 160 11.16 -28.45 6.66
C ILE A 160 10.43 -29.48 7.52
N GLU A 161 9.23 -29.15 8.02
CA GLU A 161 8.39 -30.09 8.77
C GLU A 161 8.03 -31.33 7.94
N GLY A 162 7.69 -31.15 6.66
CA GLY A 162 7.39 -32.25 5.75
C GLY A 162 8.57 -33.20 5.53
N ILE A 163 9.80 -32.68 5.44
CA ILE A 163 11.02 -33.49 5.29
C ILE A 163 11.34 -34.27 6.57
N GLN A 164 11.12 -33.68 7.75
CA GLN A 164 11.35 -34.39 9.02
C GLN A 164 10.40 -35.55 9.24
N ILE A 165 9.13 -35.42 8.84
CA ILE A 165 8.14 -36.51 8.94
C ILE A 165 8.42 -37.64 7.95
N GLY A 166 9.04 -37.35 6.79
CA GLY A 166 9.42 -38.36 5.79
C GLY A 166 10.69 -39.16 6.09
N ASN A 167 11.49 -38.74 7.09
CA ASN A 167 12.72 -39.40 7.53
C ASN A 167 12.57 -40.19 8.85
N LEU A 168 11.34 -40.31 9.36
CA LEU A 168 10.93 -41.11 10.53
C LEU A 168 10.11 -42.31 10.07
#